data_AF-A0A937QHS7-F1
#
_entry.id   AF-A0A937QHS7-F1
#
_cell.length_a   1.000
_cell.length_b   1.000
_cell.length_c   1.000
_cell.angle_alpha   90.00
_cell.angle_beta   90.00
_cell.angle_gamma   90.00
#
_symmetry.space_group_name_H-M   'P 1'
#
loop_
_entity.id
_entity.type
_entity.pdbx_description
1 polymer ?
#
loop_
_entity_poly.entity_id
_entity_poly.type
_entity_poly.pdbx_seq_one_letter_code
_entity_poly.pdbx_strand_id
1 'polypeptide(L)'
;MRDYDQTSMGGDRGTFLTTHWSLIEGVKKHEDKDRALIGLLLERYWKPVYCYLRSKGYNNEQAKDLTQGFLHEVVLNRHLIERADSSKGRFRSLLLHALNQYVVDEHRKETARKHIPKDKLVSLDVAGAPILAEMTCELDAEQSFNYAWKAELLERVLSEVKSNYVKRGMETHWCVFRDRVLEPIMEDREASSLSQICQRYDIEDETRASNMLKTVKRLFKSVLHKHVRQTVNSGEAVDAELREIFKFFEKKSTE
;
A
#
# COMPACT_ATOMS: atom_id res chain seq x y z
N MET A 1 -12.46 21.70 5.32
CA MET A 1 -12.86 21.02 4.07
C MET A 1 -12.22 21.80 2.92
N ARG A 2 -11.00 21.41 2.49
CA ARG A 2 -10.28 22.06 1.38
C ARG A 2 -10.55 21.26 0.11
N ASP A 3 -11.06 21.93 -0.90
CA ASP A 3 -11.37 21.40 -2.22
C ASP A 3 -10.11 20.74 -2.80
N TYR A 4 -10.19 19.44 -3.04
CA TYR A 4 -9.03 18.62 -3.39
C TYR A 4 -8.78 18.77 -4.89
N ASP A 5 -7.82 19.62 -5.25
CA ASP A 5 -7.21 19.68 -6.58
C ASP A 5 -6.46 18.36 -6.86
N GLN A 6 -7.24 17.31 -7.16
CA GLN A 6 -6.80 15.94 -7.40
C GLN A 6 -6.70 15.67 -8.91
N THR A 7 -5.59 15.08 -9.31
CA THR A 7 -5.33 14.68 -10.70
C THR A 7 -5.96 13.33 -11.02
N SER A 8 -6.51 13.18 -12.23
CA SER A 8 -6.94 11.90 -12.82
C SER A 8 -5.79 11.08 -13.40
N MET A 9 -4.58 11.66 -13.50
CA MET A 9 -3.39 10.94 -13.98
C MET A 9 -3.05 9.75 -13.04
N GLY A 10 -2.63 8.63 -13.64
CA GLY A 10 -2.29 7.39 -12.93
C GLY A 10 -3.48 6.61 -12.34
N GLY A 11 -4.71 6.97 -12.72
CA GLY A 11 -5.95 6.30 -12.28
C GLY A 11 -6.46 6.76 -10.91
N ASP A 12 -7.57 6.16 -10.47
CA ASP A 12 -8.27 6.57 -9.25
C ASP A 12 -7.67 6.02 -7.95
N ARG A 13 -6.71 5.10 -8.04
CA ARG A 13 -6.20 4.36 -6.89
C ARG A 13 -4.99 5.05 -6.27
N GLY A 14 -5.21 5.75 -5.15
CA GLY A 14 -4.16 6.36 -4.32
C GLY A 14 -3.28 5.39 -3.52
N THR A 15 -3.46 4.08 -3.69
CA THR A 15 -2.86 3.03 -2.84
C THR A 15 -1.79 2.25 -3.60
N PHE A 16 -0.62 2.02 -2.98
CA PHE A 16 0.42 1.18 -3.59
C PHE A 16 -0.15 -0.22 -3.77
N LEU A 17 -0.38 -0.63 -5.02
CA LEU A 17 -0.89 -1.97 -5.25
C LEU A 17 0.23 -2.97 -4.90
N THR A 18 -0.17 -4.11 -4.33
CA THR A 18 0.69 -5.28 -4.13
C THR A 18 1.42 -5.63 -5.43
N THR A 19 2.74 -5.44 -5.46
CA THR A 19 3.59 -5.95 -6.55
C THR A 19 4.20 -7.25 -6.10
N HIS A 20 3.96 -8.27 -6.91
CA HIS A 20 4.51 -9.59 -6.67
C HIS A 20 5.98 -9.62 -7.11
N TRP A 21 6.86 -10.26 -6.34
CA TRP A 21 8.25 -10.44 -6.77
C TRP A 21 8.35 -11.22 -8.06
N SER A 22 7.40 -12.12 -8.35
CA SER A 22 7.31 -12.80 -9.64
C SER A 22 7.18 -11.84 -10.83
N LEU A 23 6.52 -10.69 -10.64
CA LEU A 23 6.41 -9.65 -11.66
C LEU A 23 7.76 -8.92 -11.84
N ILE A 24 8.46 -8.64 -10.75
CA ILE A 24 9.79 -8.00 -10.76
C ILE A 24 10.86 -8.93 -11.35
N GLU A 25 10.82 -10.21 -10.99
CA GLU A 25 11.70 -11.25 -11.52
C GLU A 25 11.41 -11.53 -12.99
N GLY A 26 10.15 -11.47 -13.42
CA GLY A 26 9.77 -11.53 -14.83
C GLY A 26 10.43 -10.40 -15.64
N VAL A 27 10.38 -9.17 -15.12
CA VAL A 27 11.07 -8.01 -15.75
C VAL A 27 12.60 -8.18 -15.77
N LYS A 28 13.20 -8.87 -14.79
CA LYS A 28 14.65 -9.13 -14.75
C LYS A 28 15.13 -10.24 -15.67
N LYS A 29 14.32 -11.26 -15.93
CA LYS A 29 14.73 -12.47 -16.67
C LYS A 29 14.68 -12.30 -18.19
N HIS A 30 13.90 -11.36 -18.70
CA HIS A 30 13.80 -11.10 -20.13
C HIS A 30 14.69 -9.88 -20.48
N GLU A 31 15.81 -10.14 -21.19
CA GLU A 31 16.75 -9.10 -21.66
C GLU A 31 16.07 -8.10 -22.61
N ASP A 32 15.08 -8.56 -23.39
CA ASP A 32 14.13 -7.69 -24.07
C ASP A 32 13.11 -7.19 -23.04
N LYS A 33 13.47 -6.06 -22.43
CA LYS A 33 12.67 -5.23 -21.55
C LYS A 33 11.23 -5.18 -22.05
N ASP A 34 10.37 -6.00 -21.48
CA ASP A 34 8.92 -5.91 -21.67
C ASP A 34 8.49 -4.54 -21.15
N ARG A 35 8.57 -3.53 -22.03
CA ARG A 35 8.12 -2.16 -21.76
C ARG A 35 6.66 -2.17 -21.32
N ALA A 36 5.89 -3.18 -21.74
CA ALA A 36 4.55 -3.46 -21.26
C ALA A 36 4.51 -3.83 -19.77
N LEU A 37 5.36 -4.75 -19.28
CA LEU A 37 5.43 -5.11 -17.86
C LEU A 37 5.94 -3.96 -16.99
N ILE A 38 6.95 -3.22 -17.47
CA ILE A 38 7.43 -2.00 -16.80
C ILE A 38 6.32 -0.94 -16.81
N GLY A 39 5.62 -0.75 -17.93
CA GLY A 39 4.49 0.18 -18.04
C GLY A 39 3.38 -0.12 -17.05
N LEU A 40 3.02 -1.40 -16.89
CA LEU A 40 2.03 -1.85 -15.89
C LEU A 40 2.51 -1.58 -14.46
N LEU A 41 3.80 -1.76 -14.17
CA LEU A 41 4.39 -1.42 -12.87
C LEU A 41 4.36 0.10 -12.62
N LEU A 42 4.71 0.89 -13.63
CA LEU A 42 4.71 2.36 -13.55
C LEU A 42 3.30 2.90 -13.35
N GLU A 43 2.31 2.41 -14.10
CA GLU A 43 0.90 2.78 -13.93
C GLU A 43 0.41 2.46 -12.51
N ARG A 44 0.80 1.28 -12.01
CA ARG A 44 0.49 0.80 -10.66
C ARG A 44 1.14 1.63 -9.54
N TYR A 45 2.27 2.28 -9.81
CA TYR A 45 3.04 3.02 -8.81
C TYR A 45 3.01 4.54 -8.96
N TRP A 46 2.49 5.06 -10.07
CA TRP A 46 2.40 6.51 -10.29
C TRP A 46 1.51 7.19 -9.25
N LYS A 47 0.25 6.80 -9.18
CA LYS A 47 -0.74 7.45 -8.30
C LYS A 47 -0.37 7.31 -6.82
N PRO A 48 0.16 6.17 -6.38
CA PRO A 48 0.57 6.03 -5.00
C PRO A 48 1.82 6.88 -4.66
N VAL A 49 2.82 6.98 -5.54
CA VAL A 49 3.96 7.90 -5.37
C VAL A 49 3.48 9.35 -5.29
N TYR A 50 2.57 9.75 -6.17
CA TYR A 50 1.94 11.07 -6.13
C TYR A 50 1.22 11.33 -4.80
N CYS A 51 0.40 10.38 -4.32
CA CYS A 51 -0.30 10.52 -3.04
C CYS A 51 0.66 10.63 -1.85
N TYR A 52 1.77 9.90 -1.86
CA TYR A 52 2.81 10.03 -0.84
C TYR A 52 3.41 11.44 -0.84
N LEU A 53 3.74 11.99 -2.01
CA LEU A 53 4.25 13.36 -2.11
C LEU A 53 3.20 14.39 -1.68
N ARG A 54 1.92 14.22 -2.05
CA ARG A 54 0.85 15.08 -1.54
C ARG A 54 0.74 15.04 -0.01
N SER A 55 0.89 13.86 0.59
CA SER A 55 0.89 13.70 2.06
C SER A 55 2.10 14.35 2.74
N LYS A 56 3.24 14.44 2.03
CA LYS A 56 4.44 15.17 2.48
C LYS A 56 4.34 16.70 2.36
N GLY A 57 3.21 17.22 1.87
CA GLY A 57 2.94 18.65 1.78
C GLY A 57 3.26 19.28 0.42
N TYR A 58 3.64 18.51 -0.59
CA TYR A 58 3.83 19.04 -1.95
C TYR A 58 2.49 19.42 -2.58
N ASN A 59 2.47 20.51 -3.35
CA ASN A 59 1.28 20.90 -4.09
C ASN A 59 1.04 19.98 -5.31
N ASN A 60 -0.07 20.17 -6.01
CA ASN A 60 -0.50 19.29 -7.12
C ASN A 60 0.56 19.16 -8.21
N GLU A 61 1.03 20.28 -8.74
CA GLU A 61 1.99 20.31 -9.84
C GLU A 61 3.36 19.81 -9.40
N GLN A 62 3.84 20.24 -8.23
CA GLN A 62 5.09 19.75 -7.65
C GLN A 62 5.08 18.23 -7.45
N ALA A 63 3.97 17.67 -6.95
CA ALA A 63 3.85 16.23 -6.74
C ALA A 63 3.82 15.48 -8.09
N LYS A 64 3.17 16.01 -9.13
CA LYS A 64 3.19 15.42 -10.48
C LYS A 64 4.60 15.42 -11.05
N ASP A 65 5.30 16.56 -11.00
CA ASP A 65 6.64 16.72 -11.55
C ASP A 65 7.65 15.80 -10.85
N LEU A 66 7.63 15.77 -9.52
CA LEU A 66 8.48 14.88 -8.72
C LEU A 66 8.17 13.41 -9.00
N THR A 67 6.89 13.04 -9.16
CA THR A 67 6.50 11.67 -9.50
C THR A 67 7.04 11.26 -10.87
N GLN A 68 6.83 12.10 -11.89
CA GLN A 68 7.31 11.85 -13.25
C GLN A 68 8.83 11.77 -13.29
N GLY A 69 9.51 12.74 -12.67
CA GLY A 69 10.96 12.79 -12.58
C GLY A 69 11.54 11.57 -11.87
N PHE A 70 10.95 11.15 -10.75
CA PHE A 70 11.36 9.94 -10.02
C PHE A 70 11.23 8.68 -10.89
N LEU A 71 10.08 8.47 -11.52
CA LEU A 71 9.84 7.29 -12.36
C LEU A 71 10.77 7.27 -13.58
N HIS A 72 11.02 8.43 -14.19
CA HIS A 72 11.91 8.54 -15.34
C HIS A 72 13.39 8.39 -14.95
N GLU A 73 13.87 9.17 -13.99
CA GLU A 73 15.29 9.21 -13.62
C GLU A 73 15.72 8.00 -12.80
N VAL A 74 14.90 7.55 -11.86
CA VAL A 74 15.31 6.50 -10.92
C VAL A 74 14.81 5.14 -11.37
N VAL A 75 13.54 5.01 -11.72
CA VAL A 75 12.96 3.71 -12.05
C VAL A 75 13.42 3.24 -13.43
N LEU A 76 13.35 4.11 -14.44
CA LEU A 76 13.76 3.79 -15.81
C LEU A 76 15.27 3.96 -16.04
N ASN A 77 15.84 5.16 -15.81
CA ASN A 77 17.24 5.44 -16.19
C ASN A 77 18.28 4.82 -15.24
N ARG A 78 18.01 4.76 -13.94
CA ARG A 78 18.90 4.08 -12.96
C ARG A 78 18.58 2.60 -12.78
N HIS A 79 17.65 2.06 -13.58
CA HIS A 79 17.27 0.65 -13.60
C HIS A 79 16.92 0.10 -12.20
N LEU A 80 16.15 0.86 -11.40
CA LEU A 80 15.83 0.48 -10.02
C LEU A 80 15.21 -0.92 -9.92
N ILE A 81 14.34 -1.28 -10.87
CA ILE A 81 13.67 -2.59 -10.92
C ILE A 81 14.70 -3.71 -11.14
N GLU A 82 15.65 -3.51 -12.06
CA GLU A 82 16.70 -4.50 -12.37
C GLU A 82 17.65 -4.68 -11.18
N ARG A 83 17.91 -3.60 -10.43
CA ARG A 83 18.75 -3.61 -9.23
C ARG A 83 18.03 -4.07 -7.97
N ALA A 84 16.71 -4.17 -7.99
CA ALA A 84 15.91 -4.50 -6.82
C ALA A 84 16.23 -5.91 -6.33
N ASP A 85 16.71 -6.05 -5.11
CA ASP A 85 17.08 -7.34 -4.54
C ASP A 85 16.02 -7.80 -3.54
N SER A 86 15.39 -8.92 -3.87
CA SER A 86 14.36 -9.54 -3.03
C SER A 86 14.87 -10.05 -1.68
N SER A 87 16.17 -10.31 -1.54
CA SER A 87 16.78 -10.73 -0.28
C SER A 87 16.89 -9.57 0.72
N LYS A 88 16.86 -8.32 0.23
CA LYS A 88 17.01 -7.11 1.05
C LYS A 88 15.68 -6.57 1.60
N GLY A 89 14.56 -7.23 1.30
CA GLY A 89 13.24 -6.89 1.85
C GLY A 89 12.18 -6.67 0.78
N ARG A 90 11.17 -5.86 1.10
CA ARG A 90 10.00 -5.60 0.25
C ARG A 90 10.32 -4.57 -0.83
N PHE A 91 9.83 -4.77 -2.06
CA PHE A 91 10.02 -3.80 -3.13
C PHE A 91 9.45 -2.41 -2.79
N ARG A 92 8.31 -2.35 -2.09
CA ARG A 92 7.71 -1.08 -1.64
C ARG A 92 8.62 -0.27 -0.72
N SER A 93 9.36 -0.92 0.17
CA SER A 93 10.32 -0.26 1.07
C SER A 93 11.50 0.29 0.28
N LEU A 94 12.01 -0.49 -0.68
CA LEU A 94 13.05 -0.02 -1.61
C LEU A 94 12.57 1.18 -2.44
N LEU A 95 11.36 1.11 -2.99
CA LEU A 95 10.79 2.17 -3.82
C LEU A 95 10.59 3.46 -3.01
N LEU A 96 10.10 3.36 -1.78
CA LEU A 96 9.91 4.50 -0.89
C LEU A 96 11.24 5.12 -0.47
N HIS A 97 12.23 4.29 -0.12
CA HIS A 97 13.57 4.75 0.19
C HIS A 97 14.21 5.48 -0.99
N ALA A 98 14.10 4.92 -2.20
CA ALA A 98 14.59 5.53 -3.42
C ALA A 98 13.88 6.86 -3.74
N LEU A 99 12.56 6.94 -3.52
CA LEU A 99 11.78 8.16 -3.69
C LEU A 99 12.22 9.26 -2.72
N ASN A 100 12.41 8.93 -1.45
CA ASN A 100 12.88 9.89 -0.46
C ASN A 100 14.28 10.42 -0.80
N GLN A 101 15.20 9.53 -1.21
CA GLN A 101 16.52 9.94 -1.65
C GLN A 101 16.45 10.85 -2.89
N TYR A 102 15.61 10.51 -3.86
CA TYR A 102 15.40 11.32 -5.06
C TYR A 102 14.90 12.72 -4.72
N VAL A 103 13.90 12.84 -3.86
CA VAL A 103 13.35 14.13 -3.43
C VAL A 103 14.42 14.99 -2.75
N VAL A 104 15.24 14.38 -1.87
CA VAL A 104 16.37 15.08 -1.23
C VAL A 104 17.40 15.55 -2.27
N ASP A 105 17.73 14.71 -3.25
CA ASP A 105 18.66 15.06 -4.32
C ASP A 105 18.12 16.20 -5.20
N GLU A 106 16.82 16.22 -5.53
CA GLU A 106 16.19 17.30 -6.29
C GLU A 106 16.25 18.64 -5.53
N HIS A 107 15.94 18.64 -4.23
CA HIS A 107 16.06 19.84 -3.39
C HIS A 107 17.50 20.37 -3.36
N ARG A 108 18.49 19.48 -3.27
CA ARG A 108 19.91 19.84 -3.34
C ARG A 108 20.28 20.44 -4.69
N LYS A 109 19.82 19.86 -5.80
CA LYS A 109 20.05 20.39 -7.16
C LYS A 109 19.43 21.77 -7.35
N GLU A 110 18.19 21.97 -6.88
CA GLU A 110 17.53 23.28 -6.93
C GLU A 110 18.28 24.34 -6.13
N THR A 111 18.74 23.99 -4.93
CA THR A 111 19.51 24.90 -4.07
C THR A 111 20.86 25.24 -4.71
N ALA A 112 21.58 24.25 -5.26
CA ALA A 112 22.84 24.48 -5.97
C ALA A 112 22.67 25.35 -7.24
N ARG A 113 21.58 25.17 -7.99
CA ARG A 113 21.23 26.02 -9.14
C ARG A 113 20.93 27.47 -8.75
N LYS A 114 20.34 27.68 -7.55
CA LYS A 114 20.08 29.02 -6.98
C LYS A 114 21.35 29.71 -6.45
N HIS A 115 22.41 28.94 -6.16
CA HIS A 115 23.69 29.43 -5.60
C HIS A 115 24.81 29.64 -6.63
N ILE A 116 24.52 29.64 -7.94
CA ILE A 116 25.49 30.12 -8.94
C ILE A 116 25.78 31.61 -8.67
N PRO A 117 27.05 32.05 -8.51
CA PRO A 117 27.36 33.43 -8.15
C PRO A 117 26.80 34.42 -9.18
N LYS A 118 25.83 35.21 -8.75
CA LYS A 118 25.35 36.41 -9.46
C LYS A 118 26.31 37.55 -9.16
N ASP A 119 27.34 37.74 -9.99
CA ASP A 119 28.05 39.04 -10.02
C ASP A 119 27.24 40.12 -10.77
N LYS A 120 25.96 39.85 -11.03
CA LYS A 120 24.92 40.77 -11.51
C LYS A 120 23.57 40.08 -11.33
N LEU A 121 22.82 40.43 -10.27
CA LEU A 121 21.38 40.69 -10.30
C LEU A 121 20.83 40.78 -8.87
N VAL A 122 20.36 42.00 -8.59
CA VAL A 122 19.72 42.48 -7.37
C VAL A 122 18.50 41.64 -6.97
N SER A 123 18.29 41.64 -5.66
CA SER A 123 17.25 41.00 -4.85
C SER A 123 15.85 40.98 -5.47
N LEU A 124 15.22 39.79 -5.42
CA LEU A 124 13.78 39.64 -5.44
C LEU A 124 13.42 38.82 -4.20
N ASP A 125 12.86 39.54 -3.23
CA ASP A 125 12.27 39.05 -2.01
C ASP A 125 11.17 38.04 -2.37
N VAL A 126 11.50 36.75 -2.27
CA VAL A 126 10.51 35.67 -2.24
C VAL A 126 10.58 35.13 -0.83
N ALA A 127 9.61 35.56 -0.02
CA ALA A 127 9.34 35.04 1.32
C ALA A 127 9.64 33.54 1.37
N GLY A 128 10.59 33.19 2.25
CA GLY A 128 11.16 31.85 2.33
C GLY A 128 10.07 30.79 2.40
N ALA A 129 10.00 29.96 1.35
CA ALA A 129 9.40 28.64 1.48
C ALA A 129 10.16 27.95 2.63
N PRO A 130 9.46 27.47 3.68
CA PRO A 130 10.10 27.00 4.89
C PRO A 130 11.05 25.86 4.51
N ILE A 131 12.34 26.17 4.62
CA ILE A 131 13.42 25.20 4.72
C ILE A 131 13.01 24.30 5.89
N LEU A 132 12.72 23.04 5.59
CA LEU A 132 12.57 21.99 6.59
C LEU A 132 11.50 22.26 7.66
N ALA A 133 10.23 21.92 7.35
CA ALA A 133 9.40 21.27 8.37
C ALA A 133 10.07 19.90 8.66
N GLU A 134 11.15 19.96 9.43
CA GLU A 134 12.05 18.90 9.82
C GLU A 134 11.28 17.70 10.39
N MET A 135 11.40 16.56 9.71
CA MET A 135 11.35 15.20 10.27
C MET A 135 10.15 14.74 11.13
N THR A 136 9.06 15.50 11.23
CA THR A 136 7.94 15.15 12.12
C THR A 136 6.79 14.39 11.44
N CYS A 137 6.78 14.31 10.10
CA CYS A 137 5.77 13.55 9.33
C CYS A 137 6.33 12.30 8.62
N GLU A 138 7.59 11.90 8.86
CA GLU A 138 8.17 10.75 8.16
C GLU A 138 7.49 9.44 8.53
N LEU A 139 7.22 9.26 9.83
CA LEU A 139 6.53 8.09 10.36
C LEU A 139 5.04 8.07 9.93
N ASP A 140 4.36 9.22 9.88
CA ASP A 140 2.93 9.30 9.56
C ASP A 140 2.64 9.06 8.06
N ALA A 141 3.47 9.59 7.15
CA ALA A 141 3.29 9.37 5.72
C ALA A 141 3.61 7.92 5.31
N GLU A 142 4.67 7.33 5.89
CA GLU A 142 5.00 5.92 5.67
C GLU A 142 3.95 4.99 6.31
N GLN A 143 3.40 5.34 7.47
CA GLN A 143 2.31 4.58 8.11
C GLN A 143 1.00 4.68 7.34
N SER A 144 0.61 5.87 6.87
CA SER A 144 -0.56 6.10 6.03
C SER A 144 -0.48 5.36 4.69
N PHE A 145 0.71 5.30 4.10
CA PHE A 145 1.00 4.49 2.93
C PHE A 145 0.84 2.99 3.22
N ASN A 146 1.46 2.52 4.32
CA ASN A 146 1.38 1.13 4.74
C ASN A 146 -0.07 0.75 5.06
N TYR A 147 -0.85 1.67 5.63
CA TYR A 147 -2.28 1.53 5.88
C TYR A 147 -3.04 1.27 4.58
N ALA A 148 -2.88 2.15 3.59
CA ALA A 148 -3.56 2.09 2.31
C ALA A 148 -3.30 0.75 1.59
N TRP A 149 -2.05 0.29 1.58
CA TRP A 149 -1.70 -1.02 1.03
C TRP A 149 -2.31 -2.18 1.83
N LYS A 150 -2.21 -2.16 3.17
CA LYS A 150 -2.78 -3.21 4.03
C LYS A 150 -4.30 -3.30 3.89
N ALA A 151 -4.98 -2.16 3.80
CA ALA A 151 -6.42 -2.07 3.60
C ALA A 151 -6.83 -2.69 2.25
N GLU A 152 -6.15 -2.33 1.16
CA GLU A 152 -6.42 -2.90 -0.16
C GLU A 152 -6.12 -4.41 -0.22
N LEU A 153 -5.01 -4.84 0.40
CA LEU A 153 -4.69 -6.26 0.52
C LEU A 153 -5.82 -7.01 1.24
N LEU A 154 -6.31 -6.45 2.35
CA LEU A 154 -7.39 -7.05 3.13
C LEU A 154 -8.68 -7.14 2.30
N GLU A 155 -9.04 -6.09 1.58
CA GLU A 155 -10.23 -6.04 0.72
C GLU A 155 -10.18 -7.12 -0.37
N ARG A 156 -9.02 -7.29 -1.02
CA ARG A 156 -8.81 -8.35 -2.03
C ARG A 156 -8.93 -9.73 -1.42
N VAL A 157 -8.31 -9.97 -0.26
CA VAL A 157 -8.39 -11.25 0.45
C VAL A 157 -9.83 -11.56 0.86
N LEU A 158 -10.55 -10.59 1.44
CA LEU A 158 -11.96 -10.74 1.83
C LEU A 158 -12.84 -11.04 0.61
N SER A 159 -12.61 -10.36 -0.51
CA SER A 159 -13.32 -10.58 -1.77
C SER A 159 -13.08 -11.98 -2.33
N GLU A 160 -11.84 -12.48 -2.30
CA GLU A 160 -11.50 -13.85 -2.75
C GLU A 160 -12.10 -14.93 -1.84
N VAL A 161 -12.08 -14.72 -0.52
CA VAL A 161 -12.70 -15.62 0.46
C VAL A 161 -14.21 -15.66 0.25
N LYS A 162 -14.87 -14.50 0.14
CA LYS A 162 -16.30 -14.39 -0.16
C LYS A 162 -16.64 -15.15 -1.44
N SER A 163 -15.92 -14.89 -2.53
CA SER A 163 -16.16 -15.54 -3.82
C SER A 163 -16.00 -17.07 -3.74
N ASN A 164 -15.01 -17.57 -2.98
CA ASN A 164 -14.84 -19.01 -2.77
C ASN A 164 -16.05 -19.67 -2.10
N TYR A 165 -16.64 -19.03 -1.09
CA TYR A 165 -17.80 -19.57 -0.40
C TYR A 165 -19.08 -19.46 -1.22
N VAL A 166 -19.29 -18.34 -1.91
CA VAL A 166 -20.43 -18.14 -2.83
C VAL A 166 -20.41 -19.18 -3.95
N LYS A 167 -19.25 -19.40 -4.60
CA LYS A 167 -19.11 -20.38 -5.69
C LYS A 167 -19.35 -21.83 -5.25
N ARG A 168 -19.14 -22.14 -3.97
CA ARG A 168 -19.35 -23.48 -3.39
C ARG A 168 -20.77 -23.68 -2.85
N GLY A 169 -21.65 -22.68 -2.96
CA GLY A 169 -22.99 -22.72 -2.36
C GLY A 169 -22.97 -22.68 -0.82
N MET A 170 -21.85 -22.25 -0.23
CA MET A 170 -21.64 -22.22 1.22
C MET A 170 -21.73 -20.78 1.77
N GLU A 171 -22.64 -19.97 1.24
CA GLU A 171 -22.74 -18.54 1.56
C GLU A 171 -23.03 -18.29 3.04
N THR A 172 -23.77 -19.17 3.70
CA THR A 172 -24.04 -19.10 5.15
C THR A 172 -22.76 -19.05 5.98
N HIS A 173 -21.69 -19.74 5.57
CA HIS A 173 -20.40 -19.67 6.27
C HIS A 173 -19.79 -18.27 6.21
N TRP A 174 -19.85 -17.65 5.03
CA TRP A 174 -19.38 -16.29 4.84
C TRP A 174 -20.21 -15.27 5.65
N CYS A 175 -21.54 -15.39 5.62
CA CYS A 175 -22.42 -14.47 6.35
C CYS A 175 -22.23 -14.58 7.87
N VAL A 176 -22.08 -15.79 8.41
CA VAL A 176 -21.74 -16.02 9.82
C VAL A 176 -20.41 -15.34 10.18
N PHE A 177 -19.38 -15.47 9.34
CA PHE A 177 -18.10 -14.80 9.57
C PHE A 177 -18.21 -13.28 9.48
N ARG A 178 -18.93 -12.75 8.47
CA ARG A 178 -19.14 -11.32 8.28
C ARG A 178 -19.81 -10.69 9.50
N ASP A 179 -20.98 -11.18 9.89
CA ASP A 179 -21.78 -10.58 10.97
C ASP A 179 -21.12 -10.73 12.34
N ARG A 180 -20.37 -11.81 12.57
CA ARG A 180 -19.77 -12.11 13.89
C ARG A 180 -18.38 -11.51 14.08
N VAL A 181 -17.65 -11.29 12.98
CA VAL A 181 -16.24 -10.88 13.02
C VAL A 181 -16.02 -9.57 12.29
N LEU A 182 -16.48 -9.42 11.05
CA LEU A 182 -16.17 -8.22 10.25
C LEU A 182 -17.01 -7.01 10.65
N GLU A 183 -18.33 -7.14 10.69
CA GLU A 183 -19.24 -6.03 11.04
C GLU A 183 -18.92 -5.44 12.42
N PRO A 184 -18.70 -6.24 13.48
CA PRO A 184 -18.33 -5.72 14.80
C PRO A 184 -17.06 -4.88 14.79
N ILE A 185 -16.05 -5.30 14.02
CA ILE A 185 -14.78 -4.58 13.88
C ILE A 185 -14.94 -3.30 13.05
N MET A 186 -15.80 -3.31 12.03
CA MET A 186 -16.00 -2.15 11.15
C MET A 186 -16.89 -1.07 11.77
N GLU A 187 -17.89 -1.48 12.55
CA GLU A 187 -18.87 -0.59 13.20
C GLU A 187 -18.50 -0.25 14.66
N ASP A 188 -17.35 -0.73 15.14
CA ASP A 188 -16.88 -0.60 16.53
C ASP A 188 -17.96 -0.95 17.56
N ARG A 189 -18.58 -2.12 17.36
CA ARG A 189 -19.69 -2.62 18.20
C ARG A 189 -19.37 -3.98 18.78
N GLU A 190 -20.08 -4.33 19.85
CA GLU A 190 -19.99 -5.68 20.40
C GLU A 190 -20.51 -6.72 19.40
N ALA A 191 -19.77 -7.82 19.33
CA ALA A 191 -20.10 -8.91 18.43
C ALA A 191 -21.27 -9.75 18.98
N SER A 192 -22.26 -10.03 18.12
CA SER A 192 -23.43 -10.83 18.47
C SER A 192 -23.06 -12.20 19.06
N SER A 193 -23.86 -12.75 19.98
CA SER A 193 -23.58 -14.07 20.55
C SER A 193 -23.71 -15.18 19.49
N LEU A 194 -23.07 -16.34 19.71
CA LEU A 194 -23.22 -17.48 18.80
C LEU A 194 -24.68 -17.94 18.72
N SER A 195 -25.41 -17.90 19.83
CA SER A 195 -26.86 -18.15 19.88
C SER A 195 -27.64 -17.26 18.90
N GLN A 196 -27.38 -15.95 18.91
CA GLN A 196 -28.05 -14.99 18.01
C GLN A 196 -27.72 -15.24 16.53
N ILE A 197 -26.48 -15.63 16.24
CA ILE A 197 -26.05 -16.00 14.89
C ILE A 197 -26.75 -17.30 14.44
N CYS A 198 -26.88 -18.27 15.33
CA CYS A 198 -27.58 -19.53 15.04
C CYS A 198 -29.06 -19.28 14.71
N GLN A 199 -29.75 -18.46 15.51
CA GLN A 199 -31.13 -18.07 15.25
C GLN A 199 -31.29 -17.30 13.93
N ARG A 200 -30.36 -16.39 13.60
CA ARG A 200 -30.43 -15.58 12.38
C ARG A 200 -30.26 -16.40 11.09
N TYR A 201 -29.39 -17.41 11.12
CA TYR A 201 -29.00 -18.19 9.95
C TYR A 201 -29.56 -19.62 9.94
N ASP A 202 -30.50 -19.92 10.83
CA ASP A 202 -31.11 -21.24 11.02
C ASP A 202 -30.07 -22.37 11.17
N ILE A 203 -29.10 -22.14 12.07
CA ILE A 203 -28.03 -23.10 12.38
C ILE A 203 -28.43 -23.87 13.63
N GLU A 204 -28.36 -25.20 13.55
CA GLU A 204 -28.80 -26.13 14.60
C GLU A 204 -28.11 -25.91 15.95
N ASP A 205 -26.80 -25.64 15.96
CA ASP A 205 -26.04 -25.49 17.20
C ASP A 205 -24.89 -24.47 17.11
N GLU A 206 -24.50 -23.97 18.29
CA GLU A 206 -23.36 -23.06 18.42
C GLU A 206 -22.04 -23.71 18.02
N THR A 207 -21.94 -25.04 18.16
CA THR A 207 -20.76 -25.82 17.77
C THR A 207 -20.54 -25.76 16.27
N ARG A 208 -21.59 -25.91 15.45
CA ARG A 208 -21.54 -25.81 13.99
C ARG A 208 -21.25 -24.39 13.56
N ALA A 209 -21.88 -23.38 14.16
CA ALA A 209 -21.52 -21.98 13.90
C ALA A 209 -20.04 -21.69 14.22
N SER A 210 -19.52 -22.21 15.35
CA SER A 210 -18.11 -22.11 15.72
C SER A 210 -17.19 -22.81 14.71
N ASN A 211 -17.57 -23.99 14.23
CA ASN A 211 -16.82 -24.73 13.20
C ASN A 211 -16.86 -24.02 11.84
N MET A 212 -17.97 -23.39 11.47
CA MET A 212 -18.09 -22.56 10.27
C MET A 212 -17.10 -21.38 10.35
N LEU A 213 -17.07 -20.67 11.49
CA LEU A 213 -16.12 -19.58 11.74
C LEU A 213 -14.67 -20.04 11.64
N LYS A 214 -14.32 -21.18 12.27
CA LYS A 214 -12.96 -21.74 12.20
C LYS A 214 -12.55 -22.06 10.77
N THR A 215 -13.46 -22.64 9.99
CA THR A 215 -13.21 -22.98 8.58
C THR A 215 -12.95 -21.73 7.73
N VAL A 216 -13.78 -20.69 7.88
CA VAL A 216 -13.61 -19.42 7.15
C VAL A 216 -12.31 -18.73 7.57
N LYS A 217 -12.01 -18.67 8.88
CA LYS A 217 -10.74 -18.11 9.39
C LYS A 217 -9.52 -18.85 8.84
N ARG A 218 -9.59 -20.18 8.70
CA ARG A 218 -8.51 -20.98 8.10
C ARG A 218 -8.32 -20.64 6.62
N LEU A 219 -9.41 -20.52 5.85
CA LEU A 219 -9.32 -20.12 4.45
C LEU A 219 -8.78 -18.69 4.32
N PHE A 220 -9.28 -17.75 5.13
CA PHE A 220 -8.80 -16.38 5.18
C PHE A 220 -7.29 -16.32 5.44
N LYS A 221 -6.80 -17.04 6.46
CA LYS A 221 -5.35 -17.11 6.76
C LYS A 221 -4.57 -17.68 5.57
N SER A 222 -5.08 -18.73 4.93
CA SER A 222 -4.43 -19.35 3.76
C SER A 222 -4.36 -18.40 2.56
N VAL A 223 -5.46 -17.72 2.24
CA VAL A 223 -5.53 -16.73 1.15
C VAL A 223 -4.63 -15.53 1.46
N LEU A 224 -4.69 -14.98 2.67
CA LEU A 224 -3.81 -13.90 3.11
C LEU A 224 -2.33 -14.30 2.99
N HIS A 225 -1.97 -15.48 3.49
CA HIS A 225 -0.61 -16.00 3.40
C HIS A 225 -0.17 -16.17 1.93
N LYS A 226 -1.05 -16.62 1.04
CA LYS A 226 -0.77 -16.73 -0.40
C LYS A 226 -0.46 -15.37 -1.03
N HIS A 227 -1.27 -14.34 -0.76
CA HIS A 227 -1.02 -12.98 -1.26
C HIS A 227 0.27 -12.38 -0.67
N VAL A 228 0.52 -12.56 0.62
CA VAL A 228 1.74 -12.07 1.26
C VAL A 228 2.97 -12.80 0.73
N ARG A 229 2.92 -14.14 0.55
CA ARG A 229 4.01 -14.92 -0.06
C ARG A 229 4.40 -14.42 -1.44
N GLN A 230 3.45 -13.91 -2.22
CA GLN A 230 3.74 -13.33 -3.53
C GLN A 230 4.51 -12.00 -3.43
N THR A 231 4.49 -11.33 -2.26
CA THR A 231 5.21 -10.07 -2.00
C THR A 231 6.57 -10.22 -1.34
N VAL A 232 6.95 -11.43 -0.91
CA VAL A 232 8.23 -11.68 -0.22
C VAL A 232 8.88 -13.00 -0.63
N ASN A 233 10.21 -13.00 -0.80
CA ASN A 233 10.92 -14.14 -1.37
C ASN A 233 11.28 -15.26 -0.38
N SER A 234 11.24 -15.04 0.94
CA SER A 234 11.45 -16.09 1.96
C SER A 234 10.19 -16.38 2.79
N GLY A 235 10.05 -17.62 3.27
CA GLY A 235 8.95 -18.01 4.17
C GLY A 235 8.99 -17.28 5.51
N GLU A 236 10.19 -17.05 6.06
CA GLU A 236 10.38 -16.30 7.30
C GLU A 236 9.93 -14.83 7.17
N ALA A 237 10.13 -14.22 5.99
CA ALA A 237 9.63 -12.89 5.71
C ALA A 237 8.09 -12.88 5.69
N VAL A 238 7.42 -13.94 5.23
CA VAL A 238 5.94 -14.02 5.24
C VAL A 238 5.41 -13.94 6.66
N ASP A 239 5.98 -14.70 7.59
CA ASP A 239 5.51 -14.68 8.98
C ASP A 239 5.77 -13.33 9.65
N ALA A 240 6.88 -12.68 9.31
CA ALA A 240 7.18 -11.32 9.78
C ALA A 240 6.16 -10.29 9.23
N GLU A 241 5.84 -10.33 7.93
CA GLU A 241 4.80 -9.51 7.32
C GLU A 241 3.45 -9.71 7.99
N LEU A 242 3.03 -10.97 8.16
CA LEU A 242 1.74 -11.30 8.74
C LEU A 242 1.64 -10.75 10.17
N ARG A 243 2.70 -10.88 10.98
CA ARG A 243 2.76 -10.27 12.31
C ARG A 243 2.62 -8.76 12.26
N GLU A 244 3.28 -8.07 11.34
CA GLU A 244 3.13 -6.62 11.18
C GLU A 244 1.76 -6.19 10.66
N ILE A 245 1.12 -7.00 9.83
CA ILE A 245 -0.25 -6.78 9.36
C ILE A 245 -1.20 -6.90 10.55
N PHE A 246 -1.10 -7.98 11.34
CA PHE A 246 -1.96 -8.18 12.51
C PHE A 246 -1.76 -7.11 13.59
N LYS A 247 -0.51 -6.82 13.98
CA LYS A 247 -0.21 -5.75 14.97
C LYS A 247 -0.77 -4.40 14.57
N PHE A 248 -0.78 -4.11 13.27
CA PHE A 248 -1.28 -2.84 12.74
C PHE A 248 -2.80 -2.72 12.85
N PHE A 249 -3.54 -3.82 12.64
CA PHE A 249 -4.98 -3.83 12.82
C PHE A 249 -5.38 -3.87 14.30
N GLU A 250 -4.63 -4.56 15.16
CA GLU A 250 -4.86 -4.56 16.61
C GLU A 250 -4.72 -3.16 17.23
N LYS A 251 -3.70 -2.39 16.82
CA LYS A 251 -3.47 -1.04 17.35
C LYS A 251 -4.62 -0.08 17.06
N LYS A 252 -5.28 -0.22 15.90
CA LYS A 252 -6.40 0.64 15.50
C LYS A 252 -7.74 0.27 16.17
N SER A 253 -7.88 -0.94 16.71
CA SER A 253 -9.06 -1.29 17.53
C SER A 253 -9.01 -0.69 18.95
N THR A 254 -7.94 0.05 19.29
CA THR A 254 -7.71 0.60 20.64
C THR A 254 -7.58 2.13 20.64
N GLU A 255 -7.62 2.77 19.47
CA GLU A 255 -7.59 4.24 19.27
C GLU A 255 -8.93 4.71 18.69
#